data_AF-A0A933BHE7-F1
#
_entry.id   AF-A0A933BHE7-F1
#
_cell.length_a   1.000
_cell.length_b   1.000
_cell.length_c   1.000
_cell.angle_alpha   90.00
_cell.angle_beta   90.00
_cell.angle_gamma   90.00
#
_symmetry.space_group_name_H-M   'P 1'
#
loop_
_entity.id
_entity.type
_entity.pdbx_description
1 polymer ?
#
loop_
_entity_poly.entity_id
_entity_poly.type
_entity_poly.pdbx_seq_one_letter_code
_entity_poly.pdbx_strand_id
1 'polypeptide(L)'
;MIPGWKEEIEGEYLEFLRKRHTATPADLAARFDVSECCAIYWLTELAREGRIRIPAVEFLEEGETPCGPMNALGCRRKAHCPVGEVANVPGERE
;
A
#
# COMPACT_ATOMS: atom_id res chain seq x y z
N MET A 1 22.46 -7.34 5.42
CA MET A 1 21.27 -7.71 4.63
C MET A 1 21.40 -9.19 4.33
N ILE A 2 20.48 -10.03 4.81
CA ILE A 2 20.53 -11.48 4.59
C ILE A 2 20.20 -11.73 3.12
N PRO A 3 21.02 -12.41 2.31
CA PRO A 3 20.66 -12.72 0.92
C PRO A 3 19.39 -13.59 0.85
N GLY A 4 18.47 -13.33 -0.07
CA GLY A 4 17.29 -14.19 -0.31
C GLY A 4 16.03 -13.85 0.47
N TRP A 5 16.11 -12.97 1.47
CA TRP A 5 14.97 -12.60 2.34
C TRP A 5 13.79 -11.97 1.58
N LYS A 6 14.08 -11.22 0.50
CA LYS A 6 13.05 -10.59 -0.33
C LYS A 6 12.26 -11.65 -1.10
N GLU A 7 12.99 -12.56 -1.73
CA GLU A 7 12.43 -13.64 -2.55
C GLU A 7 11.58 -14.59 -1.71
N GLU A 8 11.98 -14.84 -0.46
CA GLU A 8 11.22 -15.62 0.51
C GLU A 8 9.86 -14.98 0.82
N ILE A 9 9.84 -13.70 1.21
CA ILE A 9 8.61 -12.97 1.52
C ILE A 9 7.67 -12.91 0.29
N GLU A 10 8.22 -12.61 -0.89
CA GLU A 10 7.43 -12.58 -2.12
C GLU A 10 6.82 -13.95 -2.45
N GLY A 11 7.60 -15.02 -2.26
CA GLY A 11 7.14 -16.39 -2.45
C GLY A 11 5.97 -16.73 -1.54
N GLU A 12 6.06 -16.35 -0.26
CA GLU A 12 4.99 -16.57 0.72
C GLU A 12 3.70 -15.82 0.35
N TYR A 13 3.80 -14.55 -0.03
CA TYR A 13 2.65 -13.74 -0.43
C TYR A 13 1.94 -14.34 -1.65
N LEU A 14 2.71 -14.77 -2.66
CA LEU A 14 2.15 -15.35 -3.87
C LEU A 14 1.54 -16.72 -3.63
N GLU A 15 2.16 -17.58 -2.83
CA GLU A 15 1.57 -18.87 -2.48
C GLU A 15 0.27 -18.70 -1.69
N PHE A 16 0.18 -17.69 -0.82
CA PHE A 16 -1.07 -17.36 -0.15
C PHE A 16 -2.15 -16.88 -1.12
N LEU A 17 -1.82 -15.94 -2.02
CA LEU A 17 -2.75 -15.43 -3.02
C LEU A 17 -3.16 -16.50 -4.03
N ARG A 18 -2.28 -17.45 -4.37
CA ARG A 18 -2.61 -18.57 -5.25
C ARG A 18 -3.68 -19.48 -4.65
N LYS A 19 -3.70 -19.63 -3.32
CA LYS A 19 -4.69 -20.46 -2.61
C LYS A 19 -6.02 -19.75 -2.40
N ARG A 20 -6.00 -18.46 -2.08
CA ARG A 20 -7.20 -17.69 -1.70
C ARG A 20 -7.81 -16.88 -2.85
N HIS A 21 -7.08 -16.72 -3.96
CA HIS A 21 -7.37 -15.90 -5.15
C HIS A 21 -7.52 -14.39 -4.89
N THR A 22 -8.06 -13.98 -3.75
CA THR A 22 -8.24 -12.60 -3.32
C THR A 22 -7.88 -12.46 -1.84
N ALA A 23 -7.29 -11.32 -1.47
CA ALA A 23 -7.00 -10.98 -0.09
C ALA A 23 -7.00 -9.46 0.09
N THR A 24 -7.39 -9.00 1.28
CA THR A 24 -7.16 -7.64 1.72
C THR A 24 -5.75 -7.48 2.31
N PRO A 25 -5.21 -6.26 2.45
CA PRO A 25 -3.97 -6.05 3.20
C PRO A 25 -4.05 -6.58 4.65
N ALA A 26 -5.21 -6.43 5.31
CA ALA A 26 -5.48 -6.96 6.65
C ALA A 26 -5.33 -8.48 6.73
N ASP A 27 -5.84 -9.22 5.73
CA ASP A 27 -5.69 -10.66 5.65
C ASP A 27 -4.22 -11.11 5.63
N LEU A 28 -3.38 -10.39 4.88
CA LEU A 28 -1.95 -10.68 4.75
C LEU A 28 -1.19 -10.28 6.02
N ALA A 29 -1.51 -9.12 6.58
CA ALA A 29 -0.96 -8.66 7.86
C ALA A 29 -1.20 -9.68 8.97
N ALA A 30 -2.45 -10.15 9.12
CA ALA A 30 -2.80 -11.17 10.09
C ALA A 30 -2.15 -12.53 9.79
N ARG A 31 -2.01 -12.90 8.50
CA ARG A 31 -1.42 -14.17 8.10
C ARG A 31 0.08 -14.26 8.41
N PHE A 32 0.80 -13.15 8.20
CA PHE A 32 2.26 -13.08 8.26
C PHE A 32 2.78 -12.38 9.52
N ASP A 33 1.89 -11.99 10.44
CA ASP A 33 2.22 -11.26 11.67
C ASP A 33 3.04 -9.99 11.41
N VAL A 34 2.57 -9.19 10.45
CA VAL A 34 3.17 -7.91 10.06
C VAL A 34 2.15 -6.79 10.12
N SER A 35 2.61 -5.54 10.11
CA SER A 35 1.69 -4.41 9.96
C SER A 35 1.02 -4.41 8.57
N GLU A 36 -0.20 -3.90 8.49
CA GLU A 36 -0.89 -3.70 7.21
C GLU A 36 -0.11 -2.78 6.27
N CYS A 37 0.64 -1.80 6.77
CA CYS A 37 1.52 -0.97 5.94
C CYS A 37 2.61 -1.81 5.25
N CYS A 38 3.19 -2.78 5.95
CA CYS A 38 4.15 -3.71 5.35
C CYS A 38 3.48 -4.59 4.29
N ALA A 39 2.27 -5.07 4.54
CA ALA A 39 1.51 -5.84 3.56
C ALA A 39 1.19 -5.01 2.30
N ILE A 40 0.75 -3.76 2.47
CA ILE A 40 0.51 -2.82 1.36
C ILE A 40 1.79 -2.61 0.55
N TYR A 41 2.93 -2.36 1.22
CA TYR A 41 4.21 -2.20 0.54
C TYR A 41 4.51 -3.39 -0.39
N TRP A 42 4.47 -4.62 0.13
CA TRP A 42 4.75 -5.81 -0.67
C TRP A 42 3.74 -6.05 -1.78
N LEU A 43 2.46 -5.81 -1.53
CA LEU A 43 1.43 -5.87 -2.56
C LEU A 43 1.72 -4.89 -3.70
N THR A 44 2.11 -3.66 -3.38
CA THR A 44 2.45 -2.65 -4.41
C THR A 44 3.71 -3.02 -5.20
N GLU A 45 4.73 -3.60 -4.55
CA GLU A 45 5.93 -4.09 -5.23
C GLU A 45 5.59 -5.24 -6.21
N LEU A 46 4.83 -6.25 -5.75
CA LEU A 46 4.39 -7.38 -6.58
C LEU A 46 3.50 -6.94 -7.73
N ALA A 47 2.62 -5.96 -7.51
CA ALA A 47 1.77 -5.39 -8.55
C ALA A 47 2.60 -4.64 -9.59
N ARG A 48 3.60 -3.85 -9.15
CA ARG A 48 4.53 -3.14 -10.04
C ARG A 48 5.34 -4.10 -10.91
N GLU A 49 5.72 -5.26 -10.36
CA GLU A 49 6.41 -6.33 -11.08
C GLU A 49 5.47 -7.15 -11.99
N GLY A 50 4.15 -6.86 -11.99
CA GLY A 50 3.16 -7.54 -12.82
C GLY A 50 2.79 -8.94 -12.34
N ARG A 51 3.14 -9.30 -11.10
CA ARG A 51 2.91 -10.64 -10.53
C ARG A 51 1.51 -10.80 -9.94
N ILE A 52 0.88 -9.68 -9.57
CA ILE A 52 -0.50 -9.62 -9.10
C ILE A 52 -1.25 -8.44 -9.76
N ARG A 53 -2.57 -8.41 -9.62
CA ARG A 53 -3.40 -7.25 -9.99
C ARG A 53 -4.12 -6.75 -8.73
N ILE A 54 -4.27 -5.44 -8.62
CA ILE A 54 -5.08 -4.78 -7.57
C ILE A 54 -6.43 -4.44 -8.21
N PRO A 55 -7.50 -5.23 -7.98
CA PRO A 55 -8.76 -5.08 -8.71
C PRO A 55 -9.66 -3.96 -8.15
N ALA A 56 -9.46 -3.60 -6.88
CA ALA A 56 -10.26 -2.60 -6.18
C ALA A 56 -9.34 -1.64 -5.43
N VAL A 57 -9.71 -0.37 -5.43
CA VAL A 57 -9.11 0.70 -4.65
C VAL A 57 -10.26 1.49 -4.07
N GLU A 58 -10.23 1.68 -2.76
CA GLU A 58 -11.29 2.36 -2.02
C GLU A 58 -10.73 3.67 -1.44
N PHE A 59 -11.57 4.70 -1.40
CA PHE A 59 -11.25 5.94 -0.69
C PHE A 59 -11.51 5.71 0.81
N LEU A 60 -10.55 6.13 1.64
CA LEU A 60 -10.65 6.04 3.10
C LEU A 60 -10.63 7.44 3.69
N GLU A 61 -11.44 7.68 4.72
CA GLU A 61 -11.46 8.93 5.46
C GLU A 61 -10.21 9.06 6.35
N GLU A 62 -9.92 10.29 6.78
CA GLU A 62 -8.77 10.57 7.64
C GLU A 62 -8.92 9.84 8.99
N GLY A 63 -7.94 9.00 9.33
CA GLY A 63 -7.94 8.15 10.53
C GLY A 63 -8.35 6.69 10.30
N GLU A 64 -8.87 6.35 9.12
CA GLU A 64 -9.15 4.96 8.72
C GLU A 64 -7.94 4.27 8.09
N THR A 65 -6.84 5.00 7.85
CA THR A 65 -5.63 4.42 7.31
C THR A 65 -4.95 3.52 8.34
N PRO A 66 -4.67 2.24 8.01
CA PRO A 66 -4.00 1.32 8.93
C PRO A 66 -2.56 1.77 9.27
N CYS A 67 -2.03 2.67 8.44
CA CYS A 67 -0.89 3.50 8.75
C CYS A 67 -1.39 4.73 9.50
N GLY A 68 -1.33 4.74 10.82
CA GLY A 68 -1.61 5.95 11.61
C GLY A 68 -0.74 7.15 11.18
N PRO A 69 -0.89 8.32 11.83
CA PRO A 69 -0.24 9.57 11.39
C PRO A 69 1.30 9.54 11.31
N MET A 70 1.96 8.46 11.76
CA MET A 70 3.37 8.17 11.51
C MET A 70 3.56 7.30 10.27
N ASN A 71 3.28 7.84 9.08
CA ASN A 71 3.91 7.38 7.84
C ASN A 71 3.88 8.51 6.82
N ALA A 72 4.52 9.63 7.16
CA ALA A 72 5.02 10.57 6.17
C ALA A 72 6.20 9.91 5.41
N LEU A 73 5.93 8.82 4.69
CA LEU A 73 6.82 8.34 3.64
C LEU A 73 6.77 9.39 2.54
N GLY A 74 7.61 10.41 2.67
CA GLY A 74 7.77 11.44 1.65
C GLY A 74 8.11 10.79 0.32
N CYS A 75 7.14 10.78 -0.60
CA CYS A 75 7.39 10.38 -1.97
C CYS A 75 8.47 11.31 -2.55
N ARG A 76 9.67 10.78 -2.83
CA ARG A 76 10.75 11.57 -3.46
C ARG A 76 10.36 12.16 -4.84
N ARG A 77 9.25 11.70 -5.43
CA ARG A 77 8.67 12.22 -6.67
C ARG A 77 7.42 13.09 -6.43
N LYS A 78 7.28 13.73 -5.26
CA LYS A 78 6.15 14.63 -4.96
C LYS A 78 5.91 15.69 -6.05
N ALA A 79 6.97 16.13 -6.73
CA ALA A 79 6.90 17.09 -7.86
C ALA A 79 6.23 16.55 -9.14
N HIS A 80 6.00 15.24 -9.25
CA HIS A 80 5.37 14.59 -10.41
C HIS A 80 4.17 13.72 -10.01
N CYS A 81 3.74 13.80 -8.76
CA CYS A 81 2.53 13.12 -8.33
C CYS A 81 1.33 14.01 -8.71
N PRO A 82 0.42 13.58 -9.60
CA PRO A 82 -0.70 14.42 -10.04
C PRO A 82 -1.70 14.73 -8.92
N VAL A 83 -1.56 14.11 -7.74
CA VAL A 83 -2.34 14.38 -6.52
C VAL A 83 -1.71 15.52 -5.71
N GLY A 84 -1.44 16.64 -6.37
CA GLY A 84 -0.84 17.84 -5.77
C GLY A 84 -1.67 19.10 -5.90
N GLU A 85 -2.69 19.10 -6.77
CA GLU A 85 -3.53 20.27 -7.01
C GLU A 85 -4.99 19.93 -6.71
N VAL A 86 -5.32 19.80 -5.43
CA VAL A 86 -6.65 20.24 -4.98
C VAL A 86 -6.42 21.52 -4.20
N ALA A 87 -6.72 22.60 -4.89
CA ALA A 87 -6.59 23.96 -4.46
C ALA A 87 -7.31 24.20 -3.12
N ASN A 88 -6.60 24.78 -2.18
CA ASN A 88 -7.20 25.55 -1.11
C ASN A 88 -7.80 26.80 -1.77
N VAL A 89 -9.10 26.79 -2.04
CA VAL A 89 -9.84 27.97 -2.52
C VAL A 89 -10.45 28.66 -1.29
N PRO A 90 -9.84 29.75 -0.77
CA PRO A 90 -10.59 30.67 0.06
C PRO A 90 -11.43 31.58 -0.86
N GLY A 91 -12.68 31.21 -1.07
CA GLY A 91 -13.75 32.22 -1.26
C GLY A 91 -14.16 32.73 0.13
N GLU A 92 -14.60 33.95 0.37
CA GLU A 92 -14.85 35.14 -0.43
C GLU A 92 -14.73 36.32 0.56
N ARG A 93 -14.44 37.52 0.05
CA ARG A 93 -14.44 38.75 0.84
C ARG A 93 -15.88 39.16 1.13
N GLU A 94 -16.14 39.61 2.35
CA GLU A 94 -17.01 40.76 2.62
C GLU A 94 -16.27 41.75 3.50
#